data_AF-A0A925YAX2-F1
#
_entry.id   AF-A0A925YAX2-F1
#
_cell.length_a   1.000
_cell.length_b   1.000
_cell.length_c   1.000
_cell.angle_alpha   90.00
_cell.angle_beta   90.00
_cell.angle_gamma   90.00
#
_symmetry.space_group_name_H-M   'P 1'
#
loop_
_entity.id
_entity.type
_entity.pdbx_description
1 polymer ?
#
loop_
_entity_poly.entity_id
_entity_poly.type
_entity_poly.pdbx_seq_one_letter_code
_entity_poly.pdbx_strand_id
1 'polypeptide(L)'
;DRGFRVGRDLPFDMSHRHYSHMMGVYPLHILDWDDAALRPVIQRSYDNWASLQSAWAGYSWTGAASFNAIFGKGNVALPFLQTFLDRSLLPNTMYTEGSPVIETPLSGARTLQDLLLGSWGGVLRVFPAIPDAWKDVVVHDLGAEGAFRVSAVRKAGVTQFVRVKSLAGEPCRIRTDLARPLTVTSKRPLTLTERTDGTFDLDLRRDEEAVVTSRGTAPDLTVRAIPSTPSWCANYYARKTCGAPAP
;
A
#
# COMPACT_ATOMS: atom_id res chain seq x y z
N ASP A 1 10.09 -6.72 26.57
CA ASP A 1 8.84 -5.95 26.76
C ASP A 1 8.55 -5.00 25.58
N ARG A 2 9.54 -4.25 25.05
CA ARG A 2 9.36 -3.19 24.03
C ARG A 2 9.53 -3.58 22.55
N GLY A 3 9.56 -4.87 22.24
CA GLY A 3 9.77 -5.37 20.87
C GLY A 3 11.25 -5.56 20.50
N PHE A 4 11.59 -5.33 19.22
CA PHE A 4 12.95 -5.42 18.69
C PHE A 4 13.86 -4.36 19.33
N ARG A 5 15.13 -4.72 19.49
CA ARG A 5 16.17 -3.86 20.07
C ARG A 5 17.05 -3.26 18.97
N VAL A 6 17.66 -2.11 19.24
CA VAL A 6 18.62 -1.46 18.33
C VAL A 6 19.94 -2.24 18.28
N GLY A 7 20.34 -2.83 19.42
CA GLY A 7 21.49 -3.72 19.54
C GLY A 7 21.23 -4.79 20.61
N ARG A 8 22.18 -5.72 20.80
CA ARG A 8 22.04 -6.85 21.74
C ARG A 8 21.45 -6.42 23.10
N ASP A 9 22.02 -5.35 23.66
CA ASP A 9 21.67 -4.84 24.98
C ASP A 9 21.16 -3.40 24.94
N LEU A 10 20.74 -2.92 23.76
CA LEU A 10 20.27 -1.54 23.56
C LEU A 10 18.79 -1.51 23.15
N PRO A 11 17.86 -1.19 24.07
CA PRO A 11 16.45 -1.01 23.71
C PRO A 11 16.25 0.24 22.85
N PHE A 12 15.08 0.36 22.23
CA PHE A 12 14.62 1.63 21.67
C PHE A 12 13.80 2.36 22.74
N ASP A 13 14.40 3.31 23.44
CA ASP A 13 13.80 4.00 24.60
C ASP A 13 13.79 5.52 24.51
N MET A 14 14.31 6.07 23.41
CA MET A 14 14.26 7.48 23.09
C MET A 14 13.69 7.71 21.69
N SER A 15 13.04 8.86 21.49
CA SER A 15 12.54 9.22 20.17
C SER A 15 13.67 9.37 19.17
N HIS A 16 13.47 8.82 17.98
CA HIS A 16 14.41 8.93 16.88
C HIS A 16 13.67 8.86 15.54
N ARG A 17 14.16 9.60 14.53
CA ARG A 17 13.51 9.66 13.21
C ARG A 17 13.60 8.35 12.41
N HIS A 18 14.60 7.51 12.70
CA HIS A 18 14.83 6.23 12.03
C HIS A 18 14.23 5.05 12.81
N TYR A 19 13.82 4.02 12.05
CA TYR A 19 13.24 2.77 12.53
C TYR A 19 14.09 1.56 12.12
N SER A 20 15.42 1.70 12.10
CA SER A 20 16.35 0.70 11.55
C SER A 20 16.29 -0.68 12.23
N HIS A 21 15.93 -0.71 13.52
CA HIS A 21 15.72 -1.96 14.27
C HIS A 21 14.50 -2.78 13.77
N MET A 22 13.65 -2.18 12.92
CA MET A 22 12.52 -2.82 12.26
C MET A 22 12.73 -2.98 10.74
N MET A 23 13.95 -2.79 10.23
CA MET A 23 14.24 -2.89 8.78
C MET A 23 13.88 -4.27 8.19
N GLY A 24 14.00 -5.33 8.99
CA GLY A 24 13.57 -6.67 8.61
C GLY A 24 12.06 -6.79 8.38
N VAL A 25 11.24 -5.94 9.00
CA VAL A 25 9.79 -5.89 8.78
C VAL A 25 9.47 -5.05 7.56
N TYR A 26 9.98 -3.82 7.51
CA TYR A 26 9.84 -2.91 6.36
C TYR A 26 11.14 -2.13 6.13
N PRO A 27 11.62 -2.00 4.89
CA PRO A 27 11.00 -2.46 3.64
C PRO A 27 11.39 -3.88 3.19
N LEU A 28 12.11 -4.65 4.02
CA LEU A 28 12.68 -5.92 3.56
C LEU A 28 11.71 -7.11 3.58
N HIS A 29 10.62 -7.05 4.37
CA HIS A 29 9.64 -8.12 4.49
C HIS A 29 10.21 -9.51 4.87
N ILE A 30 11.38 -9.55 5.51
CA ILE A 30 12.00 -10.78 6.04
C ILE A 30 11.24 -11.26 7.29
N LEU A 31 10.86 -10.31 8.14
CA LEU A 31 10.02 -10.54 9.31
C LEU A 31 8.58 -10.23 8.92
N ASP A 32 7.93 -11.23 8.35
CA ASP A 32 6.64 -11.09 7.68
C ASP A 32 5.50 -10.83 8.69
N TRP A 33 4.70 -9.79 8.42
CA TRP A 33 3.49 -9.49 9.18
C TRP A 33 2.41 -10.57 9.04
N ASP A 34 2.40 -11.35 7.95
CA ASP A 34 1.48 -12.46 7.77
C ASP A 34 1.80 -13.65 8.68
N ASP A 35 3.03 -13.76 9.19
CA ASP A 35 3.40 -14.76 10.21
C ASP A 35 2.80 -14.39 11.56
N ALA A 36 1.78 -15.16 11.97
CA ALA A 36 1.08 -14.98 13.24
C ALA A 36 2.01 -15.08 14.46
N ALA A 37 3.12 -15.83 14.38
CA ALA A 37 4.10 -15.93 15.45
C ALA A 37 4.95 -14.65 15.60
N LEU A 38 5.18 -13.92 14.51
CA LEU A 38 5.95 -12.67 14.50
C LEU A 38 5.09 -11.43 14.82
N ARG A 39 3.79 -11.45 14.46
CA ARG A 39 2.87 -10.31 14.69
C ARG A 39 2.99 -9.64 16.07
N PRO A 40 3.02 -10.38 17.20
CA PRO A 40 3.07 -9.74 18.52
C PRO A 40 4.36 -8.93 18.74
N VAL A 41 5.52 -9.42 18.27
CA VAL A 41 6.78 -8.69 18.43
C VAL A 41 6.87 -7.51 17.46
N ILE A 42 6.37 -7.66 16.23
CA ILE A 42 6.31 -6.57 15.25
C ILE A 42 5.41 -5.44 15.76
N GLN A 43 4.19 -5.76 16.20
CA GLN A 43 3.23 -4.76 16.70
C GLN A 43 3.80 -4.00 17.90
N ARG A 44 4.37 -4.71 18.89
CA ARG A 44 5.00 -4.05 20.05
C ARG A 44 6.16 -3.13 19.66
N SER A 45 6.98 -3.54 18.69
CA SER A 45 8.11 -2.73 18.22
C SER A 45 7.62 -1.45 17.55
N TYR A 46 6.61 -1.57 16.68
CA TYR A 46 5.97 -0.46 16.01
C TYR A 46 5.32 0.49 17.03
N ASP A 47 4.52 -0.03 17.97
CA ASP A 47 3.82 0.79 18.97
C ASP A 47 4.81 1.54 19.86
N ASN A 48 5.90 0.90 20.27
CA ASN A 48 6.95 1.55 21.05
C ASN A 48 7.61 2.69 20.26
N TRP A 49 8.03 2.45 19.02
CA TRP A 49 8.59 3.50 18.15
C TRP A 49 7.60 4.63 17.87
N ALA A 50 6.35 4.28 17.53
CA ALA A 50 5.27 5.22 17.22
C ALA A 50 4.79 6.03 18.43
N SER A 51 5.05 5.57 19.66
CA SER A 51 4.75 6.34 20.87
C SER A 51 5.75 7.46 21.13
N LEU A 52 6.96 7.39 20.54
CA LEU A 52 8.07 8.31 20.79
C LEU A 52 8.31 9.20 19.56
N GLN A 53 7.51 10.25 19.40
CA GLN A 53 7.49 11.08 18.17
C GLN A 53 8.25 12.42 18.25
N SER A 54 8.83 12.78 19.41
CA SER A 54 9.42 14.12 19.60
C SER A 54 10.60 14.46 18.69
N ALA A 55 11.28 13.46 18.13
CA ALA A 55 12.37 13.59 17.17
C ALA A 55 12.01 13.06 15.77
N TRP A 56 10.72 12.91 15.46
CA TRP A 56 10.27 12.48 14.14
C TRP A 56 10.46 13.56 13.09
N ALA A 57 10.69 13.11 11.86
CA ALA A 57 10.80 13.95 10.68
C ALA A 57 9.94 13.36 9.54
N GLY A 58 10.03 13.94 8.34
CA GLY A 58 9.22 13.56 7.19
C GLY A 58 9.27 12.05 6.90
N TYR A 59 10.48 11.47 6.98
CA TYR A 59 10.70 10.04 6.74
C TYR A 59 10.05 9.14 7.80
N SER A 60 9.89 9.64 9.03
CA SER A 60 9.21 8.92 10.11
C SER A 60 7.71 8.81 9.81
N TRP A 61 7.09 9.89 9.32
CA TRP A 61 5.66 9.91 8.98
C TRP A 61 5.34 8.96 7.81
N THR A 62 6.15 8.97 6.75
CA THR A 62 5.97 8.04 5.62
C THR A 62 6.24 6.58 6.03
N GLY A 63 7.23 6.35 6.88
CA GLY A 63 7.51 5.04 7.47
C GLY A 63 6.33 4.52 8.30
N ALA A 64 5.77 5.34 9.20
CA ALA A 64 4.63 4.97 10.03
C ALA A 64 3.39 4.64 9.18
N ALA A 65 3.15 5.40 8.12
CA ALA A 65 2.09 5.11 7.17
C ALA A 65 2.32 3.78 6.43
N SER A 66 3.54 3.50 5.97
CA SER A 66 3.88 2.26 5.25
C SER A 66 3.77 1.01 6.15
N PHE A 67 4.22 1.08 7.41
CA PHE A 67 3.99 0.01 8.38
C PHE A 67 2.50 -0.29 8.55
N ASN A 68 1.66 0.73 8.72
CA ASN A 68 0.21 0.51 8.85
C ASN A 68 -0.43 0.00 7.56
N ALA A 69 0.08 0.37 6.39
CA ALA A 69 -0.35 -0.21 5.12
C ALA A 69 -0.08 -1.72 5.08
N ILE A 70 1.11 -2.16 5.50
CA ILE A 70 1.50 -3.58 5.61
C ILE A 70 0.64 -4.31 6.64
N PHE A 71 0.27 -3.63 7.73
CA PHE A 71 -0.60 -4.19 8.75
C PHE A 71 -2.07 -4.29 8.33
N GLY A 72 -2.44 -3.80 7.14
CA GLY A 72 -3.82 -3.74 6.67
C GLY A 72 -4.64 -2.60 7.29
N LYS A 73 -3.99 -1.63 7.94
CA LYS A 73 -4.61 -0.57 8.75
C LYS A 73 -4.66 0.77 7.99
N GLY A 74 -5.36 0.80 6.85
CA GLY A 74 -5.45 1.97 5.97
C GLY A 74 -5.90 3.26 6.66
N ASN A 75 -6.92 3.17 7.54
CA ASN A 75 -7.41 4.32 8.31
C ASN A 75 -6.39 4.87 9.31
N VAL A 76 -5.45 4.03 9.79
CA VAL A 76 -4.36 4.47 10.67
C VAL A 76 -3.20 5.03 9.85
N ALA A 77 -2.94 4.48 8.67
CA ALA A 77 -1.90 4.94 7.76
C ALA A 77 -2.18 6.34 7.18
N LEU A 78 -3.45 6.63 6.83
CA LEU A 78 -3.82 7.85 6.13
C LEU A 78 -3.45 9.15 6.88
N PRO A 79 -3.72 9.31 8.19
CA PRO A 79 -3.33 10.50 8.93
C PRO A 79 -1.81 10.74 8.98
N PHE A 80 -1.00 9.67 9.01
CA PHE A 80 0.46 9.79 8.95
C PHE A 80 0.91 10.28 7.57
N LEU A 81 0.35 9.73 6.50
CA LEU A 81 0.62 10.20 5.13
C LEU A 81 0.17 11.66 4.94
N GLN A 82 -1.01 12.04 5.44
CA GLN A 82 -1.49 13.43 5.41
C GLN A 82 -0.57 14.36 6.19
N THR A 83 -0.12 13.96 7.38
CA THR A 83 0.84 14.75 8.17
C THR A 83 2.12 15.02 7.39
N PHE A 84 2.64 14.02 6.68
CA PHE A 84 3.76 14.20 5.77
C PHE A 84 3.44 15.21 4.65
N LEU A 85 2.35 15.00 3.91
CA LEU A 85 1.95 15.85 2.78
C LEU A 85 1.69 17.31 3.20
N ASP A 86 1.09 17.53 4.36
CA ASP A 86 0.65 18.85 4.82
C ASP A 86 1.75 19.63 5.56
N ARG A 87 2.59 18.94 6.33
CA ARG A 87 3.58 19.60 7.20
C ARG A 87 5.01 19.53 6.69
N SER A 88 5.33 18.54 5.88
CA SER A 88 6.72 18.25 5.50
C SER A 88 7.01 18.73 4.07
N LEU A 89 6.06 18.57 3.14
CA LEU A 89 6.30 18.90 1.74
C LEU A 89 6.21 20.40 1.42
N LEU A 90 7.14 20.86 0.59
CA LEU A 90 7.12 22.17 -0.03
C LEU A 90 6.19 22.19 -1.25
N PRO A 91 5.79 23.38 -1.75
CA PRO A 91 4.84 23.49 -2.87
C PRO A 91 5.34 22.87 -4.20
N ASN A 92 6.65 22.67 -4.32
CA ASN A 92 7.30 21.97 -5.44
C ASN A 92 7.46 20.45 -5.18
N THR A 93 6.78 19.90 -4.17
CA THR A 93 6.84 18.49 -3.73
C THR A 93 8.19 18.02 -3.16
N MET A 94 9.14 18.94 -2.97
CA MET A 94 10.40 18.63 -2.28
C MET A 94 10.20 18.63 -0.76
N TYR A 95 11.14 17.99 -0.07
CA TYR A 95 11.24 17.97 1.39
C TYR A 95 12.57 18.58 1.85
N THR A 96 12.62 19.14 3.07
CA THR A 96 13.86 19.68 3.65
C THR A 96 13.96 19.38 5.15
N GLU A 97 15.15 18.97 5.59
CA GLU A 97 15.57 18.85 7.01
C GLU A 97 16.78 19.76 7.25
N GLY A 98 16.68 21.01 6.79
CA GLY A 98 17.77 22.00 6.78
C GLY A 98 18.43 22.14 5.40
N SER A 99 18.51 21.05 4.63
CA SER A 99 18.85 21.03 3.20
C SER A 99 17.82 20.19 2.44
N PRO A 100 17.68 20.35 1.10
CA PRO A 100 16.77 19.52 0.32
C PRO A 100 17.09 18.02 0.44
N VAL A 101 16.04 17.22 0.64
CA VAL A 101 16.08 15.78 0.92
C VAL A 101 15.09 15.09 -0.01
N ILE A 102 15.57 14.31 -0.97
CA ILE A 102 14.73 13.73 -2.05
C ILE A 102 14.10 12.38 -1.69
N GLU A 103 14.71 11.64 -0.77
CA GLU A 103 14.26 10.31 -0.38
C GLU A 103 12.89 10.33 0.28
N THR A 104 12.53 11.41 0.99
CA THR A 104 11.29 11.47 1.75
C THR A 104 10.05 11.60 0.85
N PRO A 105 10.00 12.49 -0.16
CA PRO A 105 8.94 12.48 -1.18
C PRO A 105 8.80 11.12 -1.88
N LEU A 106 9.91 10.47 -2.20
CA LEU A 106 9.90 9.13 -2.81
C LEU A 106 9.34 8.08 -1.84
N SER A 107 9.64 8.18 -0.55
CA SER A 107 9.05 7.34 0.50
C SER A 107 7.54 7.59 0.64
N GLY A 108 7.07 8.83 0.50
CA GLY A 108 5.64 9.14 0.42
C GLY A 108 4.96 8.52 -0.81
N ALA A 109 5.61 8.58 -1.98
CA ALA A 109 5.11 7.91 -3.18
C ALA A 109 5.07 6.38 -3.01
N ARG A 110 6.07 5.79 -2.33
CA ARG A 110 6.06 4.36 -1.98
C ARG A 110 4.93 4.02 -1.02
N THR A 111 4.68 4.85 -0.02
CA THR A 111 3.57 4.67 0.94
C THR A 111 2.22 4.59 0.21
N LEU A 112 2.00 5.45 -0.79
CA LEU A 112 0.79 5.38 -1.62
C LEU A 112 0.68 4.02 -2.31
N GLN A 113 1.78 3.50 -2.86
CA GLN A 113 1.79 2.15 -3.45
C GLN A 113 1.55 1.06 -2.39
N ASP A 114 2.12 1.16 -1.19
CA ASP A 114 1.92 0.20 -0.11
C ASP A 114 0.43 0.07 0.30
N LEU A 115 -0.33 1.17 0.26
CA LEU A 115 -1.78 1.16 0.50
C LEU A 115 -2.57 0.48 -0.63
N LEU A 116 -2.10 0.62 -1.87
CA LEU A 116 -2.80 0.20 -3.10
C LEU A 116 -2.47 -1.23 -3.53
N LEU A 117 -1.19 -1.62 -3.46
CA LEU A 117 -0.65 -2.87 -3.99
C LEU A 117 0.64 -3.28 -3.25
N GLY A 118 0.58 -4.39 -2.51
CA GLY A 118 1.75 -5.11 -2.00
C GLY A 118 2.12 -6.27 -2.90
N SER A 119 3.40 -6.57 -3.11
CA SER A 119 3.83 -7.70 -3.95
C SER A 119 4.97 -8.56 -3.37
N TRP A 120 5.31 -8.36 -2.10
CA TRP A 120 6.36 -9.08 -1.39
C TRP A 120 5.92 -10.47 -0.90
N GLY A 121 6.88 -11.35 -0.64
CA GLY A 121 6.62 -12.70 -0.09
C GLY A 121 5.87 -13.63 -1.05
N GLY A 122 5.96 -13.37 -2.37
CA GLY A 122 5.29 -14.17 -3.40
C GLY A 122 3.77 -14.01 -3.42
N VAL A 123 3.21 -12.94 -2.84
CA VAL A 123 1.77 -12.68 -2.80
C VAL A 123 1.46 -11.28 -3.31
N LEU A 124 0.63 -11.20 -4.34
CA LEU A 124 0.03 -9.94 -4.82
C LEU A 124 -1.15 -9.55 -3.93
N ARG A 125 -0.94 -8.61 -3.01
CA ARG A 125 -1.97 -8.06 -2.12
C ARG A 125 -2.57 -6.83 -2.78
N VAL A 126 -3.76 -6.97 -3.35
CA VAL A 126 -4.47 -5.88 -4.04
C VAL A 126 -5.41 -5.19 -3.07
N PHE A 127 -5.29 -3.87 -2.97
CA PHE A 127 -6.01 -3.03 -2.01
C PHE A 127 -5.86 -3.51 -0.55
N PRO A 128 -4.61 -3.78 -0.08
CA PRO A 128 -4.38 -4.36 1.24
C PRO A 128 -4.83 -3.46 2.39
N ALA A 129 -4.82 -2.13 2.18
CA ALA A 129 -5.05 -1.16 3.25
C ALA A 129 -5.67 0.14 2.70
N ILE A 130 -6.72 0.04 1.89
CA ILE A 130 -7.42 1.23 1.41
C ILE A 130 -8.13 1.93 2.58
N PRO A 131 -7.85 3.22 2.86
CA PRO A 131 -8.58 3.98 3.86
C PRO A 131 -10.06 4.10 3.49
N ASP A 132 -10.96 4.12 4.48
CA ASP A 132 -12.40 4.23 4.25
C ASP A 132 -12.80 5.53 3.55
N ALA A 133 -11.98 6.57 3.69
CA ALA A 133 -12.15 7.84 2.99
C ALA A 133 -11.99 7.71 1.46
N TRP A 134 -11.24 6.71 0.98
CA TRP A 134 -11.01 6.47 -0.44
C TRP A 134 -12.03 5.47 -0.99
N LYS A 135 -13.23 5.98 -1.27
CA LYS A 135 -14.33 5.16 -1.78
C LYS A 135 -14.04 4.61 -3.18
N ASP A 136 -13.51 5.45 -4.05
CA ASP A 136 -13.17 5.09 -5.41
C ASP A 136 -11.65 5.05 -5.53
N VAL A 137 -11.12 3.93 -6.03
CA VAL A 137 -9.68 3.72 -6.23
C VAL A 137 -9.46 2.97 -7.54
N VAL A 138 -8.49 3.42 -8.32
CA VAL A 138 -8.10 2.75 -9.57
C VAL A 138 -6.60 2.55 -9.58
N VAL A 139 -6.20 1.31 -9.86
CA VAL A 139 -4.84 0.91 -10.16
C VAL A 139 -4.81 0.43 -11.61
N HIS A 140 -3.89 0.95 -12.42
CA HIS A 140 -3.76 0.59 -13.82
C HIS A 140 -2.33 0.19 -14.15
N ASP A 141 -2.16 -1.04 -14.63
CA ASP A 141 -0.92 -1.60 -15.17
C ASP A 141 0.33 -1.44 -14.26
N LEU A 142 0.12 -1.46 -12.94
CA LEU A 142 1.23 -1.37 -11.98
C LEU A 142 2.06 -2.65 -12.02
N GLY A 143 3.38 -2.47 -12.07
CA GLY A 143 4.33 -3.58 -11.97
C GLY A 143 4.38 -4.14 -10.55
N ALA A 144 4.48 -5.46 -10.44
CA ALA A 144 4.64 -6.18 -9.19
C ALA A 144 5.76 -7.24 -9.31
N GLU A 145 6.34 -7.65 -8.17
CA GLU A 145 7.34 -8.73 -8.11
C GLU A 145 6.86 -9.99 -8.84
N GLY A 146 7.77 -10.73 -9.49
CA GLY A 146 7.42 -11.84 -10.38
C GLY A 146 7.02 -11.43 -11.81
N ALA A 147 7.25 -10.16 -12.15
CA ALA A 147 6.92 -9.57 -13.46
C ALA A 147 5.42 -9.65 -13.78
N PHE A 148 4.57 -9.34 -12.81
CA PHE A 148 3.14 -9.17 -13.04
C PHE A 148 2.78 -7.72 -13.33
N ARG A 149 1.72 -7.54 -14.11
CA ARG A 149 1.00 -6.28 -14.23
C ARG A 149 -0.36 -6.42 -13.57
N VAL A 150 -0.68 -5.50 -12.68
CA VAL A 150 -1.93 -5.49 -11.92
C VAL A 150 -2.75 -4.27 -12.25
N SER A 151 -4.02 -4.48 -12.59
CA SER A 151 -5.04 -3.43 -12.63
C SER A 151 -6.20 -3.81 -11.72
N ALA A 152 -6.78 -2.85 -11.02
CA ALA A 152 -7.93 -3.10 -10.16
C ALA A 152 -8.78 -1.84 -10.02
N VAL A 153 -10.08 -2.03 -9.83
CA VAL A 153 -11.04 -0.94 -9.65
C VAL A 153 -11.83 -1.20 -8.37
N ARG A 154 -11.88 -0.19 -7.50
CA ARG A 154 -12.76 -0.10 -6.34
C ARG A 154 -13.73 1.05 -6.58
N LYS A 155 -15.02 0.80 -6.35
CA LYS A 155 -16.09 1.79 -6.48
C LYS A 155 -16.98 1.76 -5.25
N ALA A 156 -17.32 2.93 -4.72
CA ALA A 156 -18.16 3.10 -3.54
C ALA A 156 -17.69 2.23 -2.34
N GLY A 157 -16.38 2.06 -2.19
CA GLY A 157 -15.77 1.27 -1.12
C GLY A 157 -15.78 -0.25 -1.37
N VAL A 158 -16.10 -0.71 -2.58
CA VAL A 158 -16.16 -2.14 -2.93
C VAL A 158 -15.26 -2.43 -4.14
N THR A 159 -14.37 -3.41 -4.00
CA THR A 159 -13.54 -3.87 -5.12
C THR A 159 -14.42 -4.57 -6.16
N GLN A 160 -14.30 -4.14 -7.40
CA GLN A 160 -15.13 -4.61 -8.51
C GLN A 160 -14.47 -5.80 -9.21
N PHE A 161 -13.18 -5.65 -9.55
CA PHE A 161 -12.37 -6.71 -10.15
C PHE A 161 -10.89 -6.48 -9.89
N VAL A 162 -10.13 -7.57 -10.04
CA VAL A 162 -8.67 -7.57 -10.10
C VAL A 162 -8.25 -8.22 -11.41
N ARG A 163 -7.43 -7.54 -12.21
CA ARG A 163 -6.83 -8.06 -13.43
C ARG A 163 -5.34 -8.25 -13.22
N VAL A 164 -4.85 -9.44 -13.54
CA VAL A 164 -3.43 -9.79 -13.45
C VAL A 164 -2.97 -10.32 -14.79
N LYS A 165 -1.89 -9.75 -15.32
CA LYS A 165 -1.16 -10.26 -16.48
C LYS A 165 0.21 -10.72 -16.05
N SER A 166 0.60 -11.93 -16.46
CA SER A 166 1.92 -12.49 -16.20
C SER A 166 2.86 -12.23 -17.37
N LEU A 167 4.04 -11.66 -17.12
CA LEU A 167 5.05 -11.42 -18.17
C LEU A 167 6.17 -12.48 -18.16
N ALA A 168 6.34 -13.20 -17.06
CA ALA A 168 7.39 -14.20 -16.87
C ALA A 168 6.87 -15.63 -16.65
N GLY A 169 5.60 -15.81 -16.25
CA GLY A 169 5.05 -17.12 -15.92
C GLY A 169 5.37 -17.61 -14.51
N GLU A 170 5.74 -16.69 -13.60
CA GLU A 170 5.95 -16.99 -12.18
C GLU A 170 4.66 -17.47 -11.50
N PRO A 171 4.74 -18.23 -10.39
CA PRO A 171 3.58 -18.60 -9.59
C PRO A 171 2.78 -17.37 -9.16
N CYS A 172 1.51 -17.31 -9.57
CA CYS A 172 0.63 -16.18 -9.27
C CYS A 172 -0.25 -16.50 -8.06
N ARG A 173 0.02 -15.85 -6.93
CA ARG A 173 -0.82 -15.89 -5.73
C ARG A 173 -1.36 -14.50 -5.43
N ILE A 174 -2.66 -14.39 -5.24
CA ILE A 174 -3.33 -13.12 -4.96
C ILE A 174 -4.01 -13.12 -3.59
N ARG A 175 -4.03 -11.95 -2.95
CA ARG A 175 -4.92 -11.62 -1.84
C ARG A 175 -5.69 -10.35 -2.19
N THR A 176 -6.99 -10.36 -1.98
CA THR A 176 -7.88 -9.26 -2.33
C THR A 176 -9.10 -9.29 -1.41
N ASP A 177 -9.77 -8.16 -1.29
CA ASP A 177 -10.99 -7.97 -0.49
C ASP A 177 -12.29 -8.15 -1.32
N LEU A 178 -12.20 -8.71 -2.53
CA LEU A 178 -13.37 -9.13 -3.30
C LEU A 178 -14.28 -10.05 -2.47
N ALA A 179 -15.59 -9.84 -2.54
CA ALA A 179 -16.56 -10.68 -1.86
C ALA A 179 -16.51 -12.13 -2.40
N ARG A 180 -16.42 -13.10 -1.48
CA ARG A 180 -16.37 -14.54 -1.81
C ARG A 180 -17.78 -15.09 -2.09
N PRO A 181 -17.90 -16.18 -2.89
CA PRO A 181 -16.82 -16.89 -3.58
C PRO A 181 -16.31 -16.13 -4.80
N LEU A 182 -15.05 -16.35 -5.18
CA LEU A 182 -14.45 -15.71 -6.36
C LEU A 182 -14.68 -16.54 -7.64
N THR A 183 -14.60 -15.88 -8.79
CA THR A 183 -14.54 -16.51 -10.11
C THR A 183 -13.44 -15.86 -10.95
N VAL A 184 -12.94 -16.61 -11.92
CA VAL A 184 -11.89 -16.14 -12.85
C VAL A 184 -12.37 -16.24 -14.28
N THR A 185 -12.06 -15.20 -15.06
CA THR A 185 -12.29 -15.12 -16.50
C THR A 185 -10.97 -14.87 -17.22
N SER A 186 -10.73 -15.60 -18.29
CA SER A 186 -9.46 -15.63 -19.03
C SER A 186 -9.70 -16.27 -20.40
N LYS A 187 -8.74 -16.10 -21.33
CA LYS A 187 -8.82 -16.71 -22.68
C LYS A 187 -8.79 -18.24 -22.62
N ARG A 188 -7.90 -18.79 -21.78
CA ARG A 188 -7.84 -20.22 -21.45
C ARG A 188 -8.61 -20.45 -20.15
N PRO A 189 -9.34 -21.56 -19.98
CA PRO A 189 -9.87 -21.94 -18.68
C PRO A 189 -8.74 -22.05 -17.63
N LEU A 190 -8.84 -21.27 -16.55
CA LEU A 190 -7.89 -21.26 -15.45
C LEU A 190 -8.52 -21.81 -14.17
N THR A 191 -7.68 -22.39 -13.33
CA THR A 191 -8.07 -22.78 -11.98
C THR A 191 -7.71 -21.65 -11.01
N LEU A 192 -8.68 -21.30 -10.16
CA LEU A 192 -8.50 -20.42 -9.01
C LEU A 192 -8.67 -21.27 -7.74
N THR A 193 -7.59 -21.46 -6.98
CA THR A 193 -7.58 -22.33 -5.80
C THR A 193 -7.44 -21.49 -4.53
N GLU A 194 -8.46 -21.52 -3.68
CA GLU A 194 -8.42 -20.85 -2.38
C GLU A 194 -7.54 -21.63 -1.39
N ARG A 195 -6.70 -20.91 -0.65
CA ARG A 195 -5.83 -21.46 0.40
C ARG A 195 -6.40 -21.15 1.79
N THR A 196 -5.93 -21.89 2.78
CA THR A 196 -6.35 -21.74 4.19
C THR A 196 -6.00 -20.39 4.80
N ASP A 197 -5.00 -19.69 4.26
CA ASP A 197 -4.59 -18.33 4.66
C ASP A 197 -5.39 -17.22 3.96
N GLY A 198 -6.42 -17.58 3.18
CA GLY A 198 -7.28 -16.66 2.45
C GLY A 198 -6.67 -16.06 1.18
N THR A 199 -5.51 -16.55 0.73
CA THR A 199 -4.95 -16.25 -0.59
C THR A 199 -5.50 -17.20 -1.66
N PHE A 200 -5.32 -16.84 -2.92
CA PHE A 200 -5.77 -17.64 -4.07
C PHE A 200 -4.61 -17.88 -5.03
N ASP A 201 -4.35 -19.15 -5.34
CA ASP A 201 -3.43 -19.54 -6.40
C ASP A 201 -4.15 -19.49 -7.75
N LEU A 202 -3.55 -18.80 -8.71
CA LEU A 202 -4.04 -18.66 -10.07
C LEU A 202 -3.04 -19.31 -11.04
N ASP A 203 -3.48 -20.31 -11.80
CA ASP A 203 -2.67 -20.99 -12.83
C ASP A 203 -2.44 -20.07 -14.06
N LEU A 204 -1.69 -18.99 -13.88
CA LEU A 204 -1.45 -17.96 -14.90
C LEU A 204 -0.07 -18.16 -15.55
N ARG A 205 -0.05 -18.59 -16.81
CA ARG A 205 1.20 -18.79 -17.56
C ARG A 205 1.72 -17.46 -18.10
N ARG A 206 2.96 -17.48 -18.58
CA ARG A 206 3.58 -16.34 -19.27
C ARG A 206 2.67 -15.83 -20.40
N ASP A 207 2.55 -14.51 -20.49
CA ASP A 207 1.74 -13.76 -21.45
C ASP A 207 0.22 -14.00 -21.35
N GLU A 208 -0.24 -14.73 -20.33
CA GLU A 208 -1.66 -14.85 -20.01
C GLU A 208 -2.14 -13.72 -19.11
N GLU A 209 -3.43 -13.44 -19.21
CA GLU A 209 -4.15 -12.48 -18.37
C GLU A 209 -5.41 -13.14 -17.81
N ALA A 210 -5.71 -12.81 -16.56
CA ALA A 210 -6.93 -13.22 -15.88
C ALA A 210 -7.60 -12.02 -15.22
N VAL A 211 -8.93 -12.07 -15.17
CA VAL A 211 -9.76 -11.16 -14.41
C VAL A 211 -10.47 -11.95 -13.32
N VAL A 212 -10.27 -11.56 -12.08
CA VAL A 212 -10.91 -12.13 -10.89
C VAL A 212 -12.03 -11.20 -10.43
N THR A 213 -13.21 -11.75 -10.22
CA THR A 213 -14.40 -11.05 -9.71
C THR A 213 -15.09 -11.88 -8.64
N SER A 214 -16.01 -11.26 -7.89
CA SER A 214 -16.97 -12.01 -7.08
C SER A 214 -17.90 -12.84 -7.97
N ARG A 215 -18.23 -14.06 -7.56
CA ARG A 215 -19.13 -14.94 -8.30
C ARG A 215 -20.51 -14.30 -8.39
N GLY A 216 -21.14 -14.39 -9.57
CA GLY A 216 -22.47 -13.85 -9.82
C GLY A 216 -22.51 -12.35 -10.10
N THR A 217 -21.35 -11.67 -10.13
CA THR A 217 -21.26 -10.27 -10.56
C THR A 217 -20.75 -10.19 -12.00
N ALA A 218 -21.15 -9.12 -12.70
CA ALA A 218 -20.66 -8.77 -14.04
C ALA A 218 -20.28 -7.27 -14.05
N PRO A 219 -19.19 -6.89 -13.36
CA PRO A 219 -18.78 -5.49 -13.26
C PRO A 219 -18.30 -4.95 -14.61
N ASP A 220 -18.34 -3.63 -14.79
CA ASP A 220 -17.63 -2.95 -15.88
C ASP A 220 -16.11 -3.15 -15.68
N LEU A 221 -15.47 -3.82 -16.64
CA LEU A 221 -14.04 -4.12 -16.62
C LEU A 221 -13.17 -2.98 -17.16
N THR A 222 -13.76 -1.83 -17.45
CA THR A 222 -13.03 -0.66 -17.92
C THR A 222 -12.25 -0.03 -16.78
N VAL A 223 -10.95 0.17 -17.00
CA VAL A 223 -10.10 0.96 -16.11
C VAL A 223 -10.11 2.41 -16.59
N ARG A 224 -10.59 3.33 -15.77
CA ARG A 224 -10.67 4.77 -16.11
C ARG A 224 -10.11 5.60 -14.97
N ALA A 225 -9.51 6.74 -15.29
CA ALA A 225 -9.12 7.72 -14.28
C ALA A 225 -10.38 8.18 -13.52
N ILE A 226 -10.24 8.33 -12.20
CA ILE A 226 -11.29 8.92 -11.36
C ILE A 226 -11.24 10.43 -11.58
N PRO A 227 -12.34 11.08 -12.00
CA PRO A 227 -12.37 12.53 -12.15
C PRO A 227 -12.07 13.21 -10.81
N SER A 228 -11.18 14.19 -10.81
CA SER A 228 -11.00 15.06 -9.63
C SER A 228 -12.23 15.94 -9.47
N THR A 229 -12.80 16.01 -8.27
CA THR A 229 -13.80 17.05 -7.99
C THR A 229 -13.10 18.40 -7.83
N PRO A 230 -13.69 19.52 -8.30
CA PRO A 230 -13.10 20.85 -8.12
C PRO A 230 -12.73 21.15 -6.67
N SER A 231 -13.51 20.72 -5.67
CA SER A 231 -13.20 20.89 -4.25
C SER A 231 -11.97 20.12 -3.74
N TRP A 232 -11.40 19.20 -4.53
CA TRP A 232 -10.16 18.47 -4.20
C TRP A 232 -8.90 19.24 -4.59
N CYS A 233 -8.96 20.55 -4.88
CA CYS A 233 -7.76 21.37 -5.00
C CYS A 233 -6.96 21.39 -3.69
N ALA A 234 -6.02 20.47 -3.53
CA ALA A 234 -4.94 20.57 -2.56
C ALA A 234 -3.65 20.08 -3.22
N ASN A 235 -2.75 21.04 -3.44
CA ASN A 235 -1.34 20.94 -3.80
C ASN A 235 -0.97 19.98 -4.95
N TYR A 236 -1.21 20.43 -6.18
CA TYR A 236 -0.35 20.08 -7.30
C TYR A 236 0.21 21.38 -7.90
N TYR A 237 1.54 21.48 -7.99
CA TYR A 237 2.28 22.58 -8.67
C TYR A 237 2.21 23.98 -8.05
N ALA A 238 2.62 24.14 -6.78
CA ALA A 238 2.88 25.46 -6.21
C ALA A 238 1.71 26.49 -6.21
N ARG A 239 0.46 26.06 -6.42
CA ARG A 239 -0.74 26.86 -6.16
C ARG A 239 -1.70 26.12 -5.24
N LYS A 240 -1.89 26.64 -4.02
CA LYS A 240 -3.17 26.49 -3.31
C LYS A 240 -4.17 27.39 -4.01
N THR A 241 -4.87 26.89 -5.03
CA THR A 241 -5.99 27.65 -5.59
C THR A 241 -7.18 26.76 -5.79
N CYS A 242 -8.21 27.05 -5.00
CA CYS A 242 -9.58 26.82 -5.37
C CYS A 242 -10.34 28.11 -5.00
N GLY A 243 -10.84 28.84 -6.01
CA GLY A 243 -11.75 29.98 -5.81
C GLY A 243 -11.17 31.37 -6.04
N ALA A 244 -11.16 31.82 -7.29
CA ALA A 244 -11.75 33.09 -7.70
C ALA A 244 -11.95 33.02 -9.23
N PRO A 245 -13.12 33.41 -9.78
CA PRO A 245 -13.16 33.81 -11.19
C PRO A 245 -12.22 35.02 -11.31
N ALA A 246 -11.35 35.03 -12.32
CA ALA A 246 -10.62 36.23 -12.67
C ALA A 246 -11.62 37.34 -13.03
N PRO A 247 -11.35 38.62 -12.72
CA PRO A 247 -12.15 39.76 -13.20
C PRO A 247 -12.16 39.82 -14.73
#